data_AF-A0A098B9A6-F1
#
_entry.id   AF-A0A098B9A6-F1
#
_cell.length_a   1.000
_cell.length_b   1.000
_cell.length_c   1.000
_cell.angle_alpha   90.00
_cell.angle_beta   90.00
_cell.angle_gamma   90.00
#
_symmetry.space_group_name_H-M   'P 1'
#
loop_
_entity.id
_entity.type
_entity.pdbx_description
1 polymer ?
#
loop_
_entity_poly.entity_id
_entity_poly.type
_entity_poly.pdbx_seq_one_letter_code
_entity_poly.pdbx_strand_id
1 'polypeptide(L)'
;MNRGVIDPYGRTRINHMVSLLMAIALLLPILTSCSKPTVTLSAAELLDLGEKYLLELNYEQAVVCFTSVIEIEPKNVRAYVGRGNAYVLWDEQLDLAKSDYEKAIEIDDKCTEGYLGLVDVYIRLNEFDKALEIAELGYTKTGNDTLKAKIDEIKSGNINDASNQPRKKTGYYNGVLAWYHIYTYDKGKQTGVTAYDAGGSETGYLDILYDEEGREVQGAKGVVNSGNLVRIKSTYDNSGKMTRQDWFYPHGIQTYTTYEYSDDGQRIKSYYYHPDGEYGNSGNQEGAFHLDGYSIYSYDENGNITSQISYDPRGKEVGCAIYKDGRIVESISRWNEGDNIKTSKYEFVYDENGKRIYQVYTDGDGNVMRIEE
;
A
#
# COMPACT_ATOMS: atom_id res chain seq x y z
N MET A 1 -12.17 -72.14 -61.10
CA MET A 1 -11.01 -73.06 -61.25
C MET A 1 -10.14 -72.94 -60.03
N ASN A 2 -9.81 -74.11 -59.50
CA ASN A 2 -8.99 -74.36 -58.32
C ASN A 2 -7.55 -73.87 -58.54
N ARG A 3 -6.90 -73.37 -57.49
CA ARG A 3 -5.52 -73.76 -57.08
C ARG A 3 -5.18 -73.11 -55.74
N GLY A 4 -5.21 -73.95 -54.71
CA GLY A 4 -4.50 -73.69 -53.46
C GLY A 4 -3.02 -74.09 -53.55
N VAL A 5 -2.25 -73.57 -52.59
CA VAL A 5 -0.92 -74.00 -52.14
C VAL A 5 -0.93 -73.69 -50.63
N ILE A 6 -1.35 -74.61 -49.77
CA ILE A 6 -0.52 -75.54 -48.95
C ILE A 6 0.92 -75.07 -48.70
N ASP A 7 1.20 -74.61 -47.49
CA ASP A 7 2.53 -74.68 -46.86
C ASP A 7 2.42 -75.62 -45.64
N PRO A 8 3.33 -76.60 -45.46
CA PRO A 8 3.19 -77.73 -44.54
C PRO A 8 3.95 -77.52 -43.21
N TYR A 9 3.62 -78.34 -42.21
CA TYR A 9 4.26 -78.42 -40.87
C TYR A 9 3.93 -77.23 -39.94
N GLY A 10 3.15 -77.36 -38.86
CA GLY A 10 3.07 -78.47 -37.91
C GLY A 10 4.17 -78.38 -36.85
N ARG A 11 3.83 -77.78 -35.70
CA ARG A 11 4.55 -77.78 -34.40
C ARG A 11 5.74 -76.83 -34.24
N THR A 12 5.54 -75.74 -33.49
CA THR A 12 6.10 -75.52 -32.14
C THR A 12 5.96 -74.06 -31.76
N ARG A 13 5.25 -73.76 -30.67
CA ARG A 13 5.55 -72.69 -29.67
C ARG A 13 4.36 -72.52 -28.70
N ILE A 14 3.90 -73.63 -28.13
CA ILE A 14 3.15 -73.65 -26.86
C ILE A 14 4.08 -73.28 -25.67
N ASN A 15 5.36 -72.98 -25.92
CA ASN A 15 6.37 -72.74 -24.87
C ASN A 15 6.65 -71.26 -24.52
N HIS A 16 6.00 -70.28 -25.15
CA HIS A 16 6.20 -68.86 -24.77
C HIS A 16 5.10 -68.31 -23.85
N MET A 17 3.87 -68.84 -23.89
CA MET A 17 2.80 -68.36 -23.01
C MET A 17 2.88 -68.94 -21.58
N VAL A 18 3.44 -70.14 -21.41
CA VAL A 18 3.65 -70.74 -20.07
C VAL A 18 4.88 -70.15 -19.36
N SER A 19 5.88 -69.67 -20.13
CA SER A 19 7.08 -69.01 -19.58
C SER A 19 6.81 -67.57 -19.10
N LEU A 20 5.81 -66.88 -19.66
CA LEU A 20 5.46 -65.52 -19.25
C LEU A 20 4.63 -65.49 -17.96
N LEU A 21 3.79 -66.52 -17.73
CA LEU A 21 2.98 -66.64 -16.52
C LEU A 21 3.78 -67.06 -15.28
N MET A 22 4.89 -67.80 -15.44
CA MET A 22 5.81 -68.08 -14.31
C MET A 22 6.74 -66.89 -13.97
N ALA A 23 6.97 -65.96 -14.91
CA ALA A 23 7.77 -64.76 -14.64
C ALA A 23 7.00 -63.68 -13.85
N ILE A 24 5.66 -63.68 -13.94
CA ILE A 24 4.80 -62.73 -13.22
C ILE A 24 4.51 -63.21 -11.78
N ALA A 25 4.59 -64.52 -11.52
CA ALA A 25 4.35 -65.09 -10.18
C ALA A 25 5.58 -65.10 -9.23
N LEU A 26 6.77 -64.72 -9.72
CA LEU A 26 8.01 -64.64 -8.92
C LEU A 26 8.47 -63.20 -8.63
N LEU A 27 7.68 -62.19 -9.02
CA LEU A 27 7.88 -60.79 -8.64
C LEU A 27 6.99 -60.32 -7.48
N LEU A 28 6.18 -61.22 -6.90
CA LEU A 28 5.60 -61.09 -5.55
C LEU A 28 6.45 -61.96 -4.60
N PRO A 29 7.59 -61.47 -4.08
CA PRO A 29 7.55 -60.67 -2.86
C PRO A 29 8.76 -59.71 -2.73
N ILE A 30 8.59 -58.46 -3.15
CA ILE A 30 9.33 -57.32 -2.56
C ILE A 30 8.31 -56.25 -2.18
N LEU A 31 7.30 -56.67 -1.40
CA LEU A 31 6.57 -55.81 -0.48
C LEU A 31 7.37 -55.74 0.83
N THR A 32 8.65 -55.39 0.76
CA THR A 32 9.30 -54.83 1.93
C THR A 32 8.94 -53.36 1.95
N SER A 33 7.96 -53.06 2.80
CA SER A 33 7.65 -51.75 3.35
C SER A 33 8.90 -50.87 3.44
N CYS A 34 9.12 -50.04 2.41
CA CYS A 34 9.67 -48.72 2.65
C CYS A 34 8.48 -47.86 3.06
N SER A 35 8.04 -48.01 4.31
CA SER A 35 7.54 -46.84 5.02
C SER A 35 8.73 -45.87 5.03
N LYS A 36 8.80 -44.98 4.04
CA LYS A 36 9.45 -43.70 4.28
C LYS A 36 8.86 -43.24 5.60
N PRO A 37 9.65 -42.86 6.61
CA PRO A 37 9.08 -42.19 7.76
C PRO A 37 8.41 -40.95 7.18
N THR A 38 7.10 -41.02 6.97
CA THR A 38 6.29 -39.83 6.79
C THR A 38 6.46 -39.17 8.12
N VAL A 39 7.34 -38.17 8.19
CA VAL A 39 7.37 -37.28 9.34
C VAL A 39 6.03 -36.56 9.28
N THR A 40 5.02 -37.17 9.88
CA THR A 40 3.74 -36.55 10.13
C THR A 40 4.02 -35.58 11.25
N LEU A 41 4.27 -34.33 10.87
CA LEU A 41 4.36 -33.22 11.82
C LEU A 41 3.10 -33.22 12.68
N SER A 42 3.28 -33.01 13.97
CA SER A 42 2.16 -32.80 14.90
C SER A 42 1.43 -31.50 14.58
N ALA A 43 0.19 -31.36 15.07
CA ALA A 43 -0.57 -30.12 14.92
C ALA A 43 0.18 -28.90 15.48
N ALA A 44 0.91 -29.06 16.59
CA ALA A 44 1.74 -27.99 17.15
C ALA A 44 2.91 -27.61 16.23
N GLU A 45 3.64 -28.59 15.70
CA GLU A 45 4.75 -28.33 14.76
C GLU A 45 4.26 -27.69 13.45
N LEU A 46 3.10 -28.10 12.95
CA LEU A 46 2.46 -27.49 11.78
C LEU A 46 1.99 -26.06 12.06
N LEU A 47 1.49 -25.79 13.27
CA LEU A 47 1.09 -24.44 13.67
C LEU A 47 2.30 -23.50 13.71
N ASP A 48 3.40 -23.92 14.36
CA ASP A 48 4.65 -23.15 14.42
C ASP A 48 5.25 -22.94 13.01
N LEU A 49 5.15 -23.96 12.14
CA LEU A 49 5.60 -23.85 10.75
C LEU A 49 4.73 -22.88 9.93
N GLY A 50 3.41 -22.91 10.12
CA GLY A 50 2.49 -21.97 9.48
C GLY A 50 2.76 -20.52 9.90
N GLU A 51 2.99 -20.29 11.20
CA GLU A 51 3.37 -18.96 11.72
C GLU A 51 4.72 -18.49 11.16
N LYS A 52 5.70 -19.40 11.05
CA LYS A 52 6.97 -19.10 10.39
C LYS A 52 6.77 -18.70 8.92
N TYR A 53 5.95 -19.43 8.17
CA TYR A 53 5.67 -19.08 6.77
C TYR A 53 4.95 -17.74 6.64
N LEU A 54 4.06 -17.37 7.57
CA LEU A 54 3.49 -16.02 7.61
C LEU A 54 4.56 -14.94 7.76
N LEU A 55 5.51 -15.13 8.68
CA LEU A 55 6.62 -14.18 8.90
C LEU A 55 7.57 -14.10 7.69
N GLU A 56 7.72 -15.19 6.96
CA GLU A 56 8.48 -15.26 5.71
C GLU A 56 7.68 -14.79 4.48
N LEU A 57 6.46 -14.28 4.68
CA LEU A 57 5.52 -13.83 3.64
C LEU A 57 5.13 -14.93 2.62
N ASN A 58 5.32 -16.20 3.00
CA ASN A 58 4.97 -17.37 2.19
C ASN A 58 3.55 -17.83 2.53
N TYR A 59 2.58 -17.03 2.13
CA TYR A 59 1.20 -17.19 2.57
C TYR A 59 0.54 -18.49 2.08
N GLU A 60 0.88 -18.95 0.87
CA GLU A 60 0.37 -20.22 0.34
C GLU A 60 0.77 -21.40 1.25
N GLN A 61 2.04 -21.48 1.64
CA GLN A 61 2.51 -22.55 2.53
C GLN A 61 1.97 -22.40 3.95
N ALA A 62 1.74 -21.17 4.42
CA ALA A 62 1.05 -20.93 5.68
C ALA A 62 -0.38 -21.47 5.66
N VAL A 63 -1.15 -21.20 4.59
CA VAL A 63 -2.51 -21.74 4.40
C VAL A 63 -2.51 -23.27 4.43
N VAL A 64 -1.55 -23.91 3.77
CA VAL A 64 -1.41 -25.38 3.77
C VAL A 64 -1.19 -25.89 5.21
N CYS A 65 -0.24 -25.31 5.94
CA CYS A 65 0.06 -25.72 7.31
C CYS A 65 -1.14 -25.58 8.23
N PHE A 66 -1.80 -24.41 8.25
CA PHE A 66 -2.96 -24.18 9.10
C PHE A 66 -4.15 -25.06 8.71
N THR A 67 -4.33 -25.36 7.42
CA THR A 67 -5.36 -26.30 6.97
C THR A 67 -5.10 -27.70 7.51
N SER A 68 -3.85 -28.17 7.47
CA SER A 68 -3.49 -29.45 8.10
C SER A 68 -3.70 -29.45 9.62
N VAL A 69 -3.43 -28.34 10.31
CA VAL A 69 -3.77 -28.22 11.75
C VAL A 69 -5.27 -28.35 11.97
N ILE A 70 -6.10 -27.70 11.17
CA ILE A 70 -7.57 -27.75 11.28
C ILE A 70 -8.10 -29.17 10.99
N GLU A 71 -7.48 -29.92 10.08
CA GLU A 71 -7.85 -31.32 9.82
C GLU A 71 -7.55 -32.24 11.02
N ILE A 72 -6.44 -32.01 11.72
CA ILE A 72 -6.04 -32.80 12.90
C ILE A 72 -6.83 -32.34 14.14
N GLU A 73 -7.01 -31.03 14.29
CA GLU A 73 -7.64 -30.37 15.43
C GLU A 73 -8.72 -29.36 14.95
N PRO A 74 -9.94 -29.82 14.65
CA PRO A 74 -10.99 -28.96 14.06
C PRO A 74 -11.47 -27.79 14.92
N LYS A 75 -11.04 -27.74 16.18
CA LYS A 75 -11.35 -26.68 17.16
C LYS A 75 -10.13 -25.82 17.51
N ASN A 76 -9.04 -25.91 16.74
CA ASN A 76 -7.84 -25.11 17.00
C ASN A 76 -8.04 -23.66 16.55
N VAL A 77 -8.35 -22.78 17.50
CA VAL A 77 -8.60 -21.33 17.28
C VAL A 77 -7.43 -20.65 16.59
N ARG A 78 -6.19 -20.94 17.02
CA ARG A 78 -4.97 -20.32 16.46
C ARG A 78 -4.80 -20.66 14.98
N ALA A 79 -5.15 -21.87 14.56
CA ALA A 79 -5.07 -22.27 13.17
C ALA A 79 -6.06 -21.53 12.27
N TYR A 80 -7.31 -21.32 12.73
CA TYR A 80 -8.27 -20.49 12.00
C TYR A 80 -7.81 -19.04 11.90
N VAL A 81 -7.37 -18.43 13.01
CA VAL A 81 -6.82 -17.06 12.99
C VAL A 81 -5.61 -16.96 12.05
N GLY A 82 -4.66 -17.89 12.14
CA GLY A 82 -3.46 -17.92 11.30
C GLY A 82 -3.79 -18.06 9.82
N ARG A 83 -4.75 -18.93 9.47
CA ARG A 83 -5.19 -19.10 8.09
C ARG A 83 -5.95 -17.88 7.57
N GLY A 84 -6.79 -17.26 8.40
CA GLY A 84 -7.43 -15.99 8.09
C GLY A 84 -6.42 -14.88 7.79
N ASN A 85 -5.38 -14.75 8.62
CA ASN A 85 -4.29 -13.81 8.39
C ASN A 85 -3.57 -14.08 7.06
N ALA A 86 -3.31 -15.36 6.75
CA ALA A 86 -2.69 -15.75 5.49
C ALA A 86 -3.57 -15.37 4.28
N TYR A 87 -4.89 -15.56 4.36
CA TYR A 87 -5.82 -15.18 3.30
C TYR A 87 -5.87 -13.66 3.07
N VAL A 88 -5.88 -12.85 4.13
CA VAL A 88 -5.82 -11.39 4.01
C VAL A 88 -4.52 -10.96 3.32
N LEU A 89 -3.39 -11.53 3.73
CA LEU A 89 -2.08 -11.10 3.25
C LEU A 89 -1.69 -11.64 1.87
N TRP A 90 -2.24 -12.80 1.45
CA TRP A 90 -1.87 -13.41 0.17
C TRP A 90 -2.43 -12.67 -1.03
N ASP A 91 -3.70 -12.27 -0.98
CA ASP A 91 -4.37 -11.59 -2.09
C ASP A 91 -5.69 -10.90 -1.66
N GLU A 92 -5.77 -10.45 -0.40
CA GLU A 92 -7.01 -9.95 0.21
C GLU A 92 -8.20 -10.90 -0.06
N GLN A 93 -8.04 -12.20 0.23
CA GLN A 93 -9.11 -13.20 0.10
C GLN A 93 -10.11 -13.04 1.26
N LEU A 94 -10.81 -11.90 1.29
CA LEU A 94 -11.55 -11.38 2.44
C LEU A 94 -12.71 -12.31 2.86
N ASP A 95 -13.40 -12.96 1.91
CA ASP A 95 -14.48 -13.90 2.24
C ASP A 95 -13.98 -15.15 2.98
N LEU A 96 -12.82 -15.68 2.57
CA LEU A 96 -12.20 -16.83 3.25
C LEU A 96 -11.66 -16.43 4.62
N ALA A 97 -10.99 -15.29 4.71
CA ALA A 97 -10.49 -14.76 5.97
C ALA A 97 -11.64 -14.50 6.96
N LYS A 98 -12.73 -13.87 6.49
CA LYS A 98 -13.94 -13.64 7.26
C LYS A 98 -14.47 -14.94 7.86
N SER A 99 -14.64 -15.97 7.04
CA SER A 99 -15.16 -17.27 7.50
C SER A 99 -14.27 -17.89 8.58
N ASP A 100 -12.95 -17.77 8.45
CA ASP A 100 -12.02 -18.32 9.43
C ASP A 100 -12.04 -17.53 10.75
N TYR A 101 -12.09 -16.20 10.71
CA TYR A 101 -12.21 -15.39 11.92
C TYR A 101 -13.55 -15.60 12.63
N GLU A 102 -14.65 -15.67 11.88
CA GLU A 102 -15.97 -16.02 12.43
C GLU A 102 -15.94 -17.39 13.10
N LYS A 103 -15.25 -18.37 12.50
CA LYS A 103 -15.10 -19.70 13.09
C LYS A 103 -14.25 -19.68 14.36
N ALA A 104 -13.17 -18.90 14.39
CA ALA A 104 -12.35 -18.72 15.59
C ALA A 104 -13.18 -18.15 16.76
N ILE A 105 -14.00 -17.12 16.49
CA ILE A 105 -14.92 -16.50 17.47
C ILE A 105 -16.02 -17.47 17.91
N GLU A 106 -16.55 -18.30 17.00
CA GLU A 106 -17.55 -19.34 17.34
C GLU A 106 -16.98 -20.38 18.31
N ILE A 107 -15.71 -20.77 18.14
CA ILE A 107 -15.04 -21.75 19.00
C ILE A 107 -14.64 -21.13 20.35
N ASP A 108 -14.11 -19.90 20.33
CA ASP A 108 -13.72 -19.14 21.51
C ASP A 108 -14.20 -17.69 21.40
N ASP A 109 -15.28 -17.36 22.13
CA ASP A 109 -15.88 -16.03 22.12
C ASP A 109 -15.03 -14.96 22.84
N LYS A 110 -13.85 -15.33 23.33
CA LYS A 110 -12.84 -14.41 23.89
C LYS A 110 -11.58 -14.30 23.01
N CYS A 111 -11.58 -14.87 21.81
CA CYS A 111 -10.46 -14.75 20.86
C CYS A 111 -10.34 -13.31 20.34
N THR A 112 -9.43 -12.52 20.92
CA THR A 112 -9.22 -11.12 20.57
C THR A 112 -8.74 -10.97 19.12
N GLU A 113 -7.84 -11.84 18.69
CA GLU A 113 -7.27 -11.85 17.35
C GLU A 113 -8.32 -12.17 16.27
N GLY A 114 -9.29 -13.03 16.59
CA GLY A 114 -10.43 -13.30 15.71
C GLY A 114 -11.29 -12.05 15.52
N TYR A 115 -11.59 -11.32 16.60
CA TYR A 115 -12.31 -10.05 16.49
C TYR A 115 -11.51 -9.01 15.71
N LEU A 116 -10.22 -8.82 16.00
CA LEU A 116 -9.37 -7.84 15.29
C LEU A 116 -9.25 -8.18 13.80
N GLY A 117 -9.08 -9.45 13.45
CA GLY A 117 -9.05 -9.90 12.06
C GLY A 117 -10.37 -9.64 11.33
N LEU A 118 -11.50 -9.91 11.98
CA LEU A 118 -12.82 -9.64 11.41
C LEU A 118 -13.09 -8.13 11.24
N VAL A 119 -12.64 -7.31 12.20
CA VAL A 119 -12.66 -5.84 12.08
C VAL A 119 -11.83 -5.38 10.88
N ASP A 120 -10.63 -5.92 10.68
CA ASP A 120 -9.77 -5.59 9.54
C ASP A 120 -10.45 -5.94 8.20
N VAL A 121 -11.07 -7.12 8.12
CA VAL A 121 -11.85 -7.53 6.94
C VAL A 121 -12.94 -6.49 6.62
N TYR A 122 -13.75 -6.10 7.60
CA TYR A 122 -14.80 -5.10 7.37
C TYR A 122 -14.24 -3.72 7.01
N ILE A 123 -13.08 -3.34 7.54
CA ILE A 123 -12.36 -2.11 7.14
C ILE A 123 -11.95 -2.18 5.67
N ARG A 124 -11.37 -3.30 5.22
CA ARG A 124 -10.96 -3.49 3.81
C ARG A 124 -12.15 -3.54 2.85
N LEU A 125 -13.31 -4.01 3.33
CA LEU A 125 -14.59 -3.93 2.60
C LEU A 125 -15.24 -2.55 2.62
N ASN A 126 -14.62 -1.55 3.28
CA ASN A 126 -15.19 -0.22 3.53
C ASN A 126 -16.51 -0.23 4.33
N GLU A 127 -16.80 -1.32 5.05
CA GLU A 127 -17.98 -1.49 5.90
C GLU A 127 -17.67 -1.02 7.34
N PHE A 128 -17.30 0.25 7.51
CA PHE A 128 -16.77 0.80 8.77
C PHE A 128 -17.73 0.72 9.95
N ASP A 129 -19.05 0.82 9.72
CA ASP A 129 -20.05 0.70 10.78
C ASP A 129 -20.09 -0.72 11.36
N LYS A 130 -20.00 -1.74 10.50
CA LYS A 130 -19.88 -3.14 10.94
C LYS A 130 -18.55 -3.40 11.61
N ALA A 131 -17.46 -2.82 11.10
CA ALA A 131 -16.16 -2.91 11.76
C ALA A 131 -16.22 -2.35 13.19
N LEU A 132 -16.92 -1.22 13.40
CA LEU A 132 -17.14 -0.67 14.73
C LEU A 132 -17.97 -1.59 15.62
N GLU A 133 -19.09 -2.12 15.11
CA GLU A 133 -19.96 -3.05 15.84
C GLU A 133 -19.18 -4.28 16.34
N ILE A 134 -18.37 -4.89 15.45
CA ILE A 134 -17.58 -6.07 15.78
C ILE A 134 -16.47 -5.73 16.79
N ALA A 135 -15.85 -4.56 16.67
CA ALA A 135 -14.83 -4.11 17.63
C ALA A 135 -15.44 -3.89 19.02
N GLU A 136 -16.61 -3.26 19.11
CA GLU A 136 -17.34 -3.04 20.37
C GLU A 136 -17.82 -4.35 21.00
N LEU A 137 -18.30 -5.29 20.18
CA LEU A 137 -18.65 -6.63 20.64
C LEU A 137 -17.42 -7.37 21.19
N GLY A 138 -16.31 -7.37 20.45
CA GLY A 138 -15.07 -8.00 20.88
C GLY A 138 -14.54 -7.38 22.18
N TYR A 139 -14.55 -6.05 22.30
CA TYR A 139 -14.17 -5.37 23.54
C TYR A 139 -15.07 -5.77 24.71
N THR A 140 -16.39 -5.84 24.50
CA THR A 140 -17.34 -6.28 25.53
C THR A 140 -17.04 -7.70 26.03
N LYS A 141 -16.60 -8.59 25.14
CA LYS A 141 -16.29 -9.99 25.47
C LYS A 141 -14.94 -10.18 26.16
N THR A 142 -13.95 -9.37 25.78
CA THR A 142 -12.54 -9.60 26.13
C THR A 142 -11.97 -8.58 27.11
N GLY A 143 -12.49 -7.35 27.13
CA GLY A 143 -11.89 -6.21 27.83
C GLY A 143 -10.53 -5.78 27.29
N ASN A 144 -10.19 -6.15 26.04
CA ASN A 144 -8.85 -5.97 25.48
C ASN A 144 -8.58 -4.52 25.01
N ASP A 145 -7.45 -3.94 25.43
CA ASP A 145 -7.07 -2.55 25.12
C ASP A 145 -6.77 -2.30 23.64
N THR A 146 -6.33 -3.31 22.88
CA THR A 146 -6.10 -3.18 21.43
C THR A 146 -7.42 -3.00 20.69
N LEU A 147 -8.47 -3.74 21.07
CA LEU A 147 -9.82 -3.51 20.53
C LEU A 147 -10.34 -2.13 20.94
N LYS A 148 -10.06 -1.67 22.16
CA LYS A 148 -10.41 -0.31 22.59
C LYS A 148 -9.73 0.76 21.74
N ALA A 149 -8.43 0.62 21.49
CA ALA A 149 -7.69 1.53 20.61
C ALA A 149 -8.25 1.52 19.18
N LYS A 150 -8.65 0.34 18.67
CA LYS A 150 -9.26 0.23 17.34
C LYS A 150 -10.64 0.90 17.27
N ILE A 151 -11.45 0.79 18.32
CA ILE A 151 -12.73 1.53 18.44
C ILE A 151 -12.48 3.03 18.37
N ASP A 152 -11.49 3.53 19.11
CA ASP A 152 -11.16 4.96 19.16
C ASP A 152 -10.62 5.45 17.80
N GLU A 153 -9.83 4.64 17.10
CA GLU A 153 -9.39 4.89 15.71
C GLU A 153 -10.59 5.01 14.76
N ILE A 154 -11.50 4.02 14.75
CA ILE A 154 -12.68 4.04 13.87
C ILE A 154 -13.55 5.26 14.14
N LYS A 155 -13.76 5.61 15.42
CA LYS A 155 -14.53 6.79 15.84
C LYS A 155 -13.86 8.12 15.47
N SER A 156 -12.53 8.15 15.31
CA SER A 156 -11.82 9.34 14.83
C SER A 156 -12.10 9.65 13.36
N GLY A 157 -12.59 8.66 12.59
CA GLY A 157 -12.83 8.75 11.15
C GLY A 157 -11.58 8.63 10.28
N ASN A 158 -10.38 8.59 10.87
CA ASN A 158 -9.13 8.23 10.19
C ASN A 158 -8.85 6.75 10.45
N ILE A 159 -9.12 5.91 9.46
CA ILE A 159 -9.16 4.46 9.60
C ILE A 159 -8.08 3.86 8.72
N ASN A 160 -7.22 3.05 9.33
CA ASN A 160 -6.23 2.25 8.62
C ASN A 160 -6.61 0.76 8.70
N ASP A 161 -6.21 -0.02 7.70
CA ASP A 161 -6.20 -1.47 7.84
C ASP A 161 -5.03 -1.94 8.73
N ALA A 162 -4.94 -3.24 8.99
CA ALA A 162 -3.89 -3.88 9.77
C ALA A 162 -2.50 -3.77 9.12
N SER A 163 -2.44 -3.45 7.82
CA SER A 163 -1.20 -3.16 7.07
C SER A 163 -0.81 -1.66 7.14
N ASN A 164 -1.52 -0.88 7.97
CA ASN A 164 -1.35 0.56 8.14
C ASN A 164 -1.61 1.37 6.85
N GLN A 165 -2.40 0.82 5.92
CA GLN A 165 -2.85 1.54 4.74
C GLN A 165 -4.14 2.30 5.07
N PRO A 166 -4.25 3.59 4.74
CA PRO A 166 -5.45 4.36 5.00
C PRO A 166 -6.61 3.84 4.16
N ARG A 167 -7.72 3.49 4.81
CA ARG A 167 -8.99 3.12 4.14
C ARG A 167 -10.01 4.26 4.20
N LYS A 168 -9.95 5.09 5.25
CA LYS A 168 -10.73 6.33 5.36
C LYS A 168 -9.89 7.45 5.97
N LYS A 169 -10.00 8.68 5.45
CA LYS A 169 -9.45 9.89 6.09
C LYS A 169 -10.50 10.98 6.16
N THR A 170 -10.51 11.74 7.25
CA THR A 170 -11.47 12.82 7.50
C THR A 170 -10.76 14.15 7.64
N GLY A 171 -11.42 15.22 7.18
CA GLY A 171 -11.03 16.60 7.44
C GLY A 171 -12.09 17.34 8.22
N TYR A 172 -11.65 18.16 9.18
CA TYR A 172 -12.52 18.95 10.05
C TYR A 172 -12.25 20.45 9.89
N TYR A 173 -13.29 21.27 9.91
CA TYR A 173 -13.20 22.72 10.11
C TYR A 173 -13.87 23.10 11.41
N ASN A 174 -13.14 23.78 12.30
CA ASN A 174 -13.65 24.21 13.60
C ASN A 174 -14.32 23.08 14.41
N GLY A 175 -13.76 21.86 14.32
CA GLY A 175 -14.29 20.67 15.02
C GLY A 175 -15.47 19.98 14.35
N VAL A 176 -15.95 20.48 13.21
CA VAL A 176 -17.05 19.88 12.44
C VAL A 176 -16.49 19.12 11.24
N LEU A 177 -16.95 17.89 11.03
CA LEU A 177 -16.58 17.10 9.85
C LEU A 177 -16.94 17.89 8.59
N ALA A 178 -15.99 18.02 7.68
CA ALA A 178 -16.16 18.79 6.46
C ALA A 178 -16.16 17.92 5.20
N TRP A 179 -15.27 16.93 5.17
CA TRP A 179 -15.10 16.02 4.06
C TRP A 179 -14.46 14.72 4.55
N TYR A 180 -14.61 13.67 3.77
CA TYR A 180 -13.83 12.45 3.96
C TYR A 180 -13.47 11.79 2.63
N HIS A 181 -12.39 11.03 2.65
CA HIS A 181 -11.93 10.23 1.53
C HIS A 181 -12.02 8.76 1.89
N ILE A 182 -12.47 7.94 0.93
CA ILE A 182 -12.37 6.48 0.98
C ILE A 182 -11.33 6.05 -0.04
N TYR A 183 -10.48 5.12 0.35
CA TYR A 183 -9.35 4.66 -0.45
C TYR A 183 -9.58 3.20 -0.83
N THR A 184 -9.48 2.91 -2.13
CA THR A 184 -9.61 1.55 -2.67
C THR A 184 -8.24 0.99 -2.99
N TYR A 185 -8.10 -0.33 -2.88
CA TYR A 185 -6.87 -1.04 -3.14
C TYR A 185 -7.16 -2.32 -3.94
N ASP A 186 -6.14 -2.78 -4.66
CA ASP A 186 -6.09 -4.10 -5.28
C ASP A 186 -4.70 -4.68 -4.97
N LYS A 187 -4.67 -5.85 -4.33
CA LYS A 187 -3.43 -6.55 -3.95
C LYS A 187 -2.44 -5.65 -3.19
N GLY A 188 -2.95 -4.83 -2.28
CA GLY A 188 -2.16 -3.88 -1.48
C GLY A 188 -1.69 -2.63 -2.21
N LYS A 189 -1.97 -2.46 -3.51
CA LYS A 189 -1.74 -1.20 -4.25
C LYS A 189 -2.99 -0.34 -4.22
N GLN A 190 -2.84 0.94 -3.92
CA GLN A 190 -3.97 1.87 -3.92
C GLN A 190 -4.45 2.09 -5.36
N THR A 191 -5.73 1.85 -5.63
CA THR A 191 -6.31 1.92 -6.98
C THR A 191 -7.19 3.14 -7.18
N GLY A 192 -7.61 3.79 -6.10
CA GLY A 192 -8.52 4.92 -6.23
C GLY A 192 -8.75 5.67 -4.93
N VAL A 193 -9.31 6.87 -5.10
CA VAL A 193 -9.77 7.71 -4.00
C VAL A 193 -11.12 8.28 -4.37
N THR A 194 -12.11 8.04 -3.53
CA THR A 194 -13.43 8.68 -3.61
C THR A 194 -13.54 9.74 -2.53
N ALA A 195 -13.94 10.95 -2.90
CA ALA A 195 -14.18 12.05 -2.01
C ALA A 195 -15.66 12.26 -1.75
N TYR A 196 -15.96 12.62 -0.51
CA TYR A 196 -17.30 12.87 -0.02
C TYR A 196 -17.35 14.16 0.78
N ASP A 197 -18.50 14.82 0.75
CA ASP A 197 -18.82 15.88 1.71
C ASP A 197 -19.14 15.28 3.10
N ALA A 198 -19.35 16.14 4.09
CA ALA A 198 -19.71 15.74 5.45
C ALA A 198 -21.06 15.00 5.55
N GLY A 199 -21.97 15.20 4.58
CA GLY A 199 -23.27 14.55 4.51
C GLY A 199 -23.23 13.17 3.84
N GLY A 200 -22.08 12.78 3.30
CA GLY A 200 -21.87 11.51 2.59
C GLY A 200 -22.22 11.55 1.11
N SER A 201 -22.42 12.73 0.52
CA SER A 201 -22.56 12.86 -0.93
C SER A 201 -21.18 12.77 -1.57
N GLU A 202 -21.06 11.98 -2.63
CA GLU A 202 -19.83 11.90 -3.42
C GLU A 202 -19.55 13.24 -4.12
N THR A 203 -18.35 13.76 -3.94
CA THR A 203 -17.88 15.04 -4.51
C THR A 203 -16.79 14.85 -5.56
N GLY A 204 -16.22 13.65 -5.68
CA GLY A 204 -15.29 13.31 -6.75
C GLY A 204 -14.70 11.92 -6.61
N TYR A 205 -14.13 11.42 -7.70
CA TYR A 205 -13.45 10.14 -7.76
C TYR A 205 -12.25 10.24 -8.69
N LEU A 206 -11.13 9.59 -8.31
CA LEU A 206 -9.95 9.47 -9.16
C LEU A 206 -9.35 8.07 -9.05
N ASP A 207 -9.09 7.47 -10.21
CA ASP A 207 -8.26 6.28 -10.34
C ASP A 207 -6.77 6.62 -10.12
N ILE A 208 -6.08 5.69 -9.46
CA ILE A 208 -4.63 5.64 -9.38
C ILE A 208 -4.15 4.55 -10.33
N LEU A 209 -3.25 4.94 -11.23
CA LEU A 209 -2.78 4.09 -12.32
C LEU A 209 -1.29 3.86 -12.21
N TYR A 210 -0.88 2.65 -12.56
CA TYR A 210 0.50 2.22 -12.58
C TYR A 210 0.88 1.73 -13.97
N ASP A 211 2.15 1.87 -14.34
CA ASP A 211 2.70 1.21 -15.53
C ASP A 211 3.08 -0.26 -15.27
N GLU A 212 3.60 -0.93 -16.31
CA GLU A 212 4.01 -2.34 -16.25
C GLU A 212 5.13 -2.59 -15.25
N GLU A 213 5.98 -1.59 -15.00
CA GLU A 213 7.02 -1.64 -13.96
C GLU A 213 6.50 -1.30 -12.55
N GLY A 214 5.20 -0.98 -12.43
CA GLY A 214 4.53 -0.70 -11.16
C GLY A 214 4.75 0.71 -10.63
N ARG A 215 5.24 1.65 -11.44
CA ARG A 215 5.41 3.07 -11.07
C ARG A 215 4.08 3.81 -11.25
N GLU A 216 3.79 4.72 -10.33
CA GLU A 216 2.54 5.51 -10.38
C GLU A 216 2.58 6.54 -11.52
N VAL A 217 1.82 6.30 -12.58
CA VAL A 217 1.67 7.22 -13.72
C VAL A 217 0.49 8.18 -13.55
N GLN A 218 -0.46 7.83 -12.69
CA GLN A 218 -1.53 8.72 -12.26
C GLN A 218 -1.82 8.54 -10.78
N GLY A 219 -1.86 9.65 -10.04
CA GLY A 219 -2.16 9.69 -8.62
C GLY A 219 -3.32 10.62 -8.28
N ALA A 220 -3.75 10.55 -7.02
CA ALA A 220 -4.77 11.41 -6.45
C ALA A 220 -4.29 11.98 -5.10
N LYS A 221 -4.39 13.29 -4.92
CA LYS A 221 -4.14 13.96 -3.63
C LYS A 221 -5.35 14.75 -3.18
N GLY A 222 -5.70 14.61 -1.91
CA GLY A 222 -6.72 15.43 -1.27
C GLY A 222 -6.21 16.83 -0.93
N VAL A 223 -6.99 17.87 -1.23
CA VAL A 223 -6.75 19.23 -0.74
C VAL A 223 -7.26 19.32 0.69
N VAL A 224 -6.35 19.53 1.65
CA VAL A 224 -6.67 19.55 3.09
C VAL A 224 -7.81 20.53 3.43
N ASN A 225 -7.91 21.64 2.71
CA ASN A 225 -8.88 22.72 2.97
C ASN A 225 -10.25 22.57 2.30
N SER A 226 -10.43 21.58 1.42
CA SER A 226 -11.74 21.38 0.77
C SER A 226 -12.15 19.93 0.62
N GLY A 227 -11.23 18.98 0.79
CA GLY A 227 -11.46 17.59 0.46
C GLY A 227 -11.49 17.32 -1.04
N ASN A 228 -11.33 18.33 -1.89
CA ASN A 228 -11.33 18.11 -3.32
C ASN A 228 -10.09 17.30 -3.73
N LEU A 229 -10.26 16.45 -4.75
CA LEU A 229 -9.16 15.66 -5.28
C LEU A 229 -8.40 16.42 -6.37
N VAL A 230 -7.08 16.33 -6.32
CA VAL A 230 -6.14 16.79 -7.34
C VAL A 230 -5.60 15.58 -8.05
N ARG A 231 -5.81 15.50 -9.36
CA ARG A 231 -5.21 14.44 -10.18
C ARG A 231 -3.78 14.83 -10.48
N ILE A 232 -2.87 13.86 -10.38
CA ILE A 232 -1.47 14.03 -10.71
C ILE A 232 -1.14 13.04 -11.81
N LYS A 233 -0.45 13.47 -12.87
CA LYS A 233 0.11 12.56 -13.87
C LYS A 233 1.62 12.65 -13.87
N SER A 234 2.28 11.50 -13.84
CA SER A 234 3.74 11.41 -13.83
C SER A 234 4.21 10.78 -15.14
N THR A 235 5.20 11.40 -15.78
CA THR A 235 5.87 10.88 -16.97
C THR A 235 7.29 10.46 -16.60
N TYR A 236 7.71 9.30 -17.09
CA TYR A 236 9.01 8.72 -16.85
C TYR A 236 9.79 8.56 -18.15
N ASP A 237 11.12 8.64 -18.10
CA ASP A 237 11.98 8.23 -19.21
C ASP A 237 12.22 6.72 -19.23
N ASN A 238 12.94 6.24 -20.25
CA ASN A 238 13.27 4.81 -20.41
C ASN A 238 14.16 4.25 -19.28
N SER A 239 14.80 5.10 -18.48
CA SER A 239 15.56 4.69 -17.30
C SER A 239 14.71 4.64 -16.03
N GLY A 240 13.46 5.10 -16.10
CA GLY A 240 12.51 5.21 -15.00
C GLY A 240 12.66 6.45 -14.14
N LYS A 241 13.41 7.47 -14.59
CA LYS A 241 13.44 8.78 -13.93
C LYS A 241 12.20 9.56 -14.32
N MET A 242 11.55 10.19 -13.34
CA MET A 242 10.39 11.04 -13.58
C MET A 242 10.83 12.32 -14.27
N THR A 243 10.35 12.60 -15.47
CA THR A 243 10.75 13.78 -16.27
C THR A 243 9.75 14.92 -16.15
N ARG A 244 8.48 14.60 -15.88
CA ARG A 244 7.40 15.57 -15.78
C ARG A 244 6.32 15.11 -14.81
N GLN A 245 5.74 16.06 -14.09
CA GLN A 245 4.57 15.86 -13.25
C GLN A 245 3.52 16.94 -13.51
N ASP A 246 2.35 16.55 -14.01
CA ASP A 246 1.21 17.43 -14.25
C ASP A 246 0.22 17.37 -13.09
N TRP A 247 -0.22 18.53 -12.61
CA TRP A 247 -1.17 18.67 -11.52
C TRP A 247 -2.46 19.28 -12.05
N PHE A 248 -3.57 18.58 -11.88
CA PHE A 248 -4.90 18.99 -12.33
C PHE A 248 -5.76 19.29 -11.09
N TYR A 249 -5.87 20.57 -10.78
CA TYR A 249 -6.66 21.04 -9.65
C TYR A 249 -8.14 21.17 -10.03
N PRO A 250 -9.03 21.17 -9.03
CA PRO A 250 -10.44 21.50 -9.22
C PRO A 250 -10.60 22.85 -9.94
N HIS A 251 -11.66 22.99 -10.74
CA HIS A 251 -11.96 24.20 -11.54
C HIS A 251 -11.02 24.44 -12.74
N GLY A 252 -10.29 23.42 -13.18
CA GLY A 252 -9.57 23.43 -14.46
C GLY A 252 -8.19 24.08 -14.43
N ILE A 253 -7.64 24.35 -13.26
CA ILE A 253 -6.26 24.85 -13.13
C ILE A 253 -5.31 23.68 -13.35
N GLN A 254 -4.40 23.82 -14.31
CA GLN A 254 -3.33 22.86 -14.55
C GLN A 254 -1.98 23.54 -14.33
N THR A 255 -1.10 22.87 -13.58
CA THR A 255 0.32 23.23 -13.50
C THR A 255 1.15 22.01 -13.87
N TYR A 256 2.42 22.20 -14.21
CA TYR A 256 3.33 21.08 -14.31
C TYR A 256 4.73 21.43 -13.83
N THR A 257 5.47 20.38 -13.46
CA THR A 257 6.87 20.46 -13.08
C THR A 257 7.68 19.57 -14.02
N THR A 258 8.86 20.03 -14.44
CA THR A 258 9.85 19.17 -15.13
C THR A 258 11.11 19.06 -14.30
N TYR A 259 11.89 18.00 -14.53
CA TYR A 259 13.03 17.65 -13.69
C TYR A 259 14.30 17.45 -14.53
N GLU A 260 15.42 17.94 -14.01
CA GLU A 260 16.76 17.63 -14.52
C GLU A 260 17.54 16.81 -13.50
N TYR A 261 18.35 15.91 -14.02
CA TYR A 261 19.14 14.98 -13.23
C TYR A 261 20.62 15.09 -13.59
N SER A 262 21.49 14.89 -12.61
CA SER A 262 22.92 14.66 -12.83
C SER A 262 23.16 13.27 -13.41
N ASP A 263 24.39 13.05 -13.88
CA ASP A 263 24.82 11.77 -14.50
C ASP A 263 24.69 10.58 -13.54
N ASP A 264 24.87 10.80 -12.24
CA ASP A 264 24.67 9.82 -11.17
C ASP A 264 23.18 9.58 -10.82
N GLY A 265 22.27 10.33 -11.43
CA GLY A 265 20.83 10.18 -11.30
C GLY A 265 20.18 10.93 -10.14
N GLN A 266 20.89 11.85 -9.48
CA GLN A 266 20.27 12.75 -8.50
C GLN A 266 19.52 13.88 -9.20
N ARG A 267 18.37 14.30 -8.63
CA ARG A 267 17.58 15.40 -9.19
C ARG A 267 18.24 16.74 -8.84
N ILE A 268 18.85 17.40 -9.81
CA ILE A 268 19.56 18.66 -9.57
C ILE A 268 18.68 19.89 -9.77
N LYS A 269 17.59 19.78 -10.55
CA LYS A 269 16.70 20.92 -10.82
C LYS A 269 15.25 20.52 -11.00
N SER A 270 14.35 21.40 -10.58
CA SER A 270 12.91 21.34 -10.85
C SER A 270 12.46 22.67 -11.45
N TYR A 271 11.68 22.64 -12.52
CA TYR A 271 11.09 23.85 -13.13
C TYR A 271 9.58 23.82 -12.96
N TYR A 272 9.00 24.93 -12.53
CA TYR A 272 7.58 25.05 -12.23
C TYR A 272 6.89 25.91 -13.29
N TYR A 273 5.80 25.40 -13.85
CA TYR A 273 5.07 26.05 -14.92
C TYR A 273 3.62 26.28 -14.55
N HIS A 274 3.17 27.50 -14.80
CA HIS A 274 1.79 27.94 -14.60
C HIS A 274 1.14 28.30 -15.94
N PRO A 275 -0.19 28.14 -16.04
CA PRO A 275 -0.92 28.42 -17.27
C PRO A 275 -1.01 29.93 -17.51
N ASP A 276 -0.98 30.36 -18.77
CA ASP A 276 -1.18 31.75 -19.16
C ASP A 276 -2.68 32.13 -19.09
N GLY A 277 -3.03 33.21 -18.37
CA GLY A 277 -4.40 33.75 -18.30
C GLY A 277 -5.04 33.73 -16.89
N GLU A 278 -6.21 34.38 -16.74
CA GLU A 278 -6.94 34.38 -15.47
C GLU A 278 -7.52 33.00 -15.12
N TYR A 279 -7.37 32.64 -13.85
CA TYR A 279 -7.92 31.44 -13.22
C TYR A 279 -9.41 31.27 -13.56
N GLY A 280 -9.75 30.29 -14.40
CA GLY A 280 -11.13 29.77 -14.42
C GLY A 280 -11.76 29.33 -15.73
N ASN A 281 -11.07 29.28 -16.88
CA ASN A 281 -11.75 28.76 -18.08
C ASN A 281 -10.88 28.15 -19.19
N SER A 282 -9.75 27.53 -18.87
CA SER A 282 -9.01 26.69 -19.81
C SER A 282 -9.28 25.22 -19.50
N GLY A 283 -10.49 24.74 -19.82
CA GLY A 283 -10.77 23.31 -19.78
C GLY A 283 -9.77 22.56 -20.65
N ASN A 284 -8.91 21.71 -20.06
CA ASN A 284 -8.08 20.67 -20.69
C ASN A 284 -7.43 21.03 -22.04
N GLN A 285 -7.15 22.30 -22.31
CA GLN A 285 -6.36 22.67 -23.48
C GLN A 285 -4.92 22.71 -23.01
N GLU A 286 -4.05 22.02 -23.73
CA GLU A 286 -2.62 22.27 -23.74
C GLU A 286 -2.41 23.76 -24.03
N GLY A 287 -2.48 24.58 -22.99
CA GLY A 287 -2.40 26.03 -23.07
C GLY A 287 -0.96 26.48 -23.21
N ALA A 288 -0.77 27.77 -23.49
CA ALA A 288 0.52 28.39 -23.29
C ALA A 288 0.82 28.41 -21.77
N PHE A 289 2.00 27.95 -21.39
CA PHE A 289 2.49 27.98 -20.01
C PHE A 289 3.71 28.87 -19.97
N HIS A 290 3.86 29.62 -18.89
CA HIS A 290 5.10 30.32 -18.59
C HIS A 290 5.84 29.65 -17.43
N LEU A 291 7.16 29.78 -17.44
CA LEU A 291 7.99 29.44 -16.30
C LEU A 291 7.63 30.39 -15.16
N ASP A 292 7.22 29.85 -14.02
CA ASP A 292 6.94 30.59 -12.78
C ASP A 292 8.17 30.64 -11.86
N GLY A 293 9.02 29.62 -11.95
CA GLY A 293 10.30 29.60 -11.25
C GLY A 293 10.98 28.24 -11.37
N TYR A 294 12.12 28.11 -10.72
CA TYR A 294 12.83 26.83 -10.64
C TYR A 294 13.56 26.68 -9.32
N SER A 295 13.84 25.44 -8.92
CA SER A 295 14.66 25.13 -7.77
C SER A 295 15.88 24.32 -8.16
N ILE A 296 17.01 24.60 -7.52
CA ILE A 296 18.26 23.84 -7.61
C ILE A 296 18.47 23.12 -6.28
N TYR A 297 18.91 21.85 -6.36
CA TYR A 297 19.12 20.99 -5.19
C TYR A 297 20.61 20.71 -4.98
N SER A 298 21.03 20.67 -3.72
CA SER A 298 22.37 20.24 -3.31
C SER A 298 22.27 19.01 -2.42
N TYR A 299 23.32 18.19 -2.46
CA TYR A 299 23.37 16.90 -1.78
C TYR A 299 24.69 16.74 -1.00
N ASP A 300 24.66 15.93 0.05
CA ASP A 300 25.86 15.46 0.73
C ASP A 300 26.50 14.27 -0.02
N GLU A 301 27.64 13.80 0.49
CA GLU A 301 28.37 12.64 -0.08
C GLU A 301 27.57 11.33 -0.05
N ASN A 302 26.52 11.24 0.77
CA ASN A 302 25.65 10.08 0.90
C ASN A 302 24.39 10.20 0.00
N GLY A 303 24.27 11.28 -0.77
CA GLY A 303 23.11 11.54 -1.63
C GLY A 303 21.88 12.08 -0.88
N ASN A 304 22.03 12.52 0.37
CA ASN A 304 20.95 13.20 1.08
C ASN A 304 20.89 14.66 0.66
N ILE A 305 19.67 15.17 0.43
CA ILE A 305 19.46 16.59 0.17
C ILE A 305 19.96 17.44 1.36
N THR A 306 20.73 18.47 1.06
CA THR A 306 21.26 19.44 2.06
C THR A 306 20.65 20.81 1.89
N SER A 307 20.32 21.20 0.66
CA SER A 307 19.65 22.46 0.39
C SER A 307 18.81 22.44 -0.88
N GLN A 308 17.84 23.34 -0.93
CA GLN A 308 17.06 23.70 -2.11
C GLN A 308 17.05 25.21 -2.24
N ILE A 309 17.50 25.77 -3.36
CA ILE A 309 17.43 27.21 -3.63
C ILE A 309 16.41 27.44 -4.73
N SER A 310 15.47 28.35 -4.51
CA SER A 310 14.38 28.67 -5.43
C SER A 310 14.60 30.03 -6.08
N TYR A 311 14.32 30.10 -7.37
CA TYR A 311 14.52 31.26 -8.22
C TYR A 311 13.23 31.62 -8.96
N ASP A 312 13.02 32.91 -9.19
CA ASP A 312 12.04 33.40 -10.15
C ASP A 312 12.47 33.07 -11.59
N PRO A 313 11.61 33.32 -12.60
CA PRO A 313 11.91 33.02 -14.00
C PRO A 313 13.09 33.82 -14.58
N ARG A 314 13.49 34.91 -13.91
CA ARG A 314 14.58 35.80 -14.30
C ARG A 314 15.89 35.44 -13.59
N GLY A 315 15.89 34.39 -12.77
CA GLY A 315 17.06 33.91 -12.02
C GLY A 315 17.33 34.67 -10.73
N LYS A 316 16.38 35.46 -10.22
CA LYS A 316 16.49 36.07 -8.89
C LYS A 316 16.12 35.05 -7.83
N GLU A 317 16.97 34.90 -6.82
CA GLU A 317 16.68 34.02 -5.67
C GLU A 317 15.45 34.53 -4.89
N VAL A 318 14.43 33.69 -4.78
CA VAL A 318 13.18 33.95 -4.06
C VAL A 318 13.02 33.10 -2.80
N GLY A 319 13.91 32.12 -2.59
CA GLY A 319 13.90 31.37 -1.35
C GLY A 319 15.00 30.32 -1.26
N CYS A 320 15.16 29.77 -0.07
CA CYS A 320 16.08 28.68 0.21
C CYS A 320 15.51 27.80 1.32
N ALA A 321 15.71 26.50 1.25
CA ALA A 321 15.45 25.56 2.34
C ALA A 321 16.72 24.77 2.65
N ILE A 322 17.02 24.62 3.94
CA ILE A 322 18.14 23.83 4.44
C ILE A 322 17.60 22.56 5.06
N TYR A 323 18.26 21.45 4.73
CA TYR A 323 17.86 20.12 5.15
C TYR A 323 18.88 19.52 6.10
N LYS A 324 18.38 18.81 7.11
CA LYS A 324 19.16 17.98 8.03
C LYS A 324 18.39 16.70 8.29
N ASP A 325 19.04 15.55 8.15
CA ASP A 325 18.43 14.23 8.36
C ASP A 325 17.10 14.06 7.59
N GLY A 326 17.09 14.52 6.34
CA GLY A 326 15.93 14.48 5.44
C GLY A 326 14.80 15.46 5.74
N ARG A 327 14.97 16.36 6.73
CA ARG A 327 13.93 17.31 7.16
C ARG A 327 14.38 18.75 6.93
N ILE A 328 13.45 19.63 6.58
CA ILE A 328 13.70 21.07 6.49
C ILE A 328 13.91 21.61 7.90
N VAL A 329 15.09 22.15 8.19
CA VAL A 329 15.39 22.82 9.48
C VAL A 329 15.31 24.33 9.37
N GLU A 330 15.47 24.87 8.16
CA GLU A 330 15.36 26.29 7.88
C GLU A 330 14.69 26.50 6.52
N SER A 331 13.82 27.50 6.42
CA SER A 331 13.26 27.97 5.17
C SER A 331 13.25 29.49 5.13
N ILE A 332 13.80 30.07 4.08
CA ILE A 332 13.84 31.50 3.81
C ILE A 332 13.00 31.79 2.58
N SER A 333 12.14 32.79 2.66
CA SER A 333 11.35 33.30 1.54
C SER A 333 11.67 34.77 1.31
N ARG A 334 11.74 35.18 0.04
CA ARG A 334 12.03 36.54 -0.38
C ARG A 334 11.04 36.99 -1.44
N TRP A 335 10.47 38.17 -1.27
CA TRP A 335 9.53 38.75 -2.23
C TRP A 335 9.72 40.26 -2.34
N ASN A 336 9.22 40.83 -3.43
CA ASN A 336 9.24 42.28 -3.63
C ASN A 336 8.04 42.92 -2.91
N GLU A 337 8.29 44.01 -2.18
CA GLU A 337 7.25 44.89 -1.67
C GLU A 337 7.59 46.33 -2.08
N GLY A 338 6.97 46.78 -3.17
CA GLY A 338 7.40 47.98 -3.88
C GLY A 338 8.82 47.81 -4.43
N ASP A 339 9.68 48.79 -4.16
CA ASP A 339 11.10 48.78 -4.57
C ASP A 339 12.01 47.99 -3.59
N ASN A 340 11.46 47.53 -2.46
CA ASN A 340 12.21 46.82 -1.44
C ASN A 340 12.07 45.30 -1.57
N ILE A 341 13.10 44.57 -1.13
CA ILE A 341 13.04 43.11 -0.97
C ILE A 341 12.74 42.83 0.49
N LYS A 342 11.62 42.17 0.76
CA LYS A 342 11.35 41.59 2.09
C LYS A 342 11.81 40.15 2.12
N THR A 343 12.22 39.75 3.32
CA THR A 343 12.64 38.38 3.63
C THR A 343 11.84 37.91 4.84
N SER A 344 11.57 36.62 4.90
CA SER A 344 11.18 35.97 6.15
C SER A 344 11.90 34.64 6.28
N LYS A 345 12.06 34.20 7.53
CA LYS A 345 12.70 32.95 7.86
C LYS A 345 11.81 32.12 8.78
N TYR A 346 11.73 30.83 8.50
CA TYR A 346 11.18 29.81 9.37
C TYR A 346 12.31 28.89 9.84
N GLU A 347 12.35 28.62 11.14
CA GLU A 347 13.20 27.59 11.73
C GLU A 347 12.34 26.50 12.32
N PHE A 348 12.66 25.25 12.03
CA PHE A 348 11.89 24.09 12.47
C PHE A 348 12.72 23.25 13.42
N VAL A 349 12.15 22.98 14.61
CA VAL A 349 12.81 22.17 15.64
C VAL A 349 12.05 20.87 15.80
N TYR A 350 12.79 19.77 15.81
CA TYR A 350 12.27 18.42 15.87
C TYR A 350 12.79 17.71 17.13
N ASP A 351 12.00 16.79 17.66
CA ASP A 351 12.43 15.87 18.71
C ASP A 351 13.27 14.71 18.15
N GLU A 352 13.75 13.85 19.05
CA GLU A 352 14.52 12.65 18.70
C GLU A 352 13.75 11.65 17.83
N ASN A 353 12.41 11.71 17.84
CA ASN A 353 11.53 10.89 17.02
C ASN A 353 11.19 11.56 15.68
N GLY A 354 11.72 12.77 15.44
CA GLY A 354 11.50 13.55 14.22
C GLY A 354 10.12 14.21 14.15
N LYS A 355 9.39 14.30 15.27
CA LYS A 355 8.18 15.11 15.38
C LYS A 355 8.58 16.57 15.57
N ARG A 356 7.96 17.47 14.82
CA ARG A 356 8.17 18.91 14.99
C ARG A 356 7.65 19.35 16.36
N ILE A 357 8.50 19.98 17.16
CA ILE A 357 8.18 20.50 18.50
C ILE A 357 7.72 21.95 18.41
N TYR A 358 8.35 22.75 17.55
CA TYR A 358 7.92 24.11 17.27
C TYR A 358 8.50 24.63 15.95
N GLN A 359 7.93 25.72 15.45
CA GLN A 359 8.48 26.53 14.38
C GLN A 359 8.57 28.00 14.80
N VAL A 360 9.69 28.64 14.47
CA VAL A 360 9.93 30.07 14.74
C VAL A 360 9.84 30.82 13.42
N TYR A 361 8.99 31.85 13.37
CA TYR A 361 8.88 32.77 12.26
C TYR A 361 9.57 34.09 12.60
N THR A 362 10.52 34.48 11.75
CA THR A 362 11.34 35.67 11.89
C THR A 362 11.18 36.54 10.65
N ASP A 363 11.01 37.86 10.84
CA ASP A 363 10.96 38.81 9.73
C ASP A 363 12.35 39.10 9.13
N GLY A 364 12.40 39.96 8.12
CA GLY A 364 13.63 40.32 7.41
C GLY A 364 14.63 41.12 8.24
N ASP A 365 14.19 41.68 9.36
CA ASP A 365 15.01 42.45 10.30
C ASP A 365 15.55 41.56 11.45
N GLY A 366 15.17 40.28 11.47
CA GLY A 366 15.58 39.33 12.51
C GLY A 366 14.67 39.31 13.74
N ASN A 367 13.50 39.98 13.70
CA ASN A 367 12.56 39.96 14.81
C ASN A 367 11.72 38.68 14.80
N VAL A 368 11.62 38.01 15.94
CA VAL A 368 10.72 36.87 16.11
C VAL A 368 9.28 37.38 16.14
N MET A 369 8.52 36.99 15.13
CA MET A 369 7.15 37.44 14.92
C MET A 369 6.13 36.42 15.44
N ARG A 370 6.47 35.12 15.40
CA ARG A 370 5.59 34.06 15.87
C ARG A 370 6.40 32.81 16.27
N ILE A 371 5.96 32.14 17.33
CA ILE A 371 6.39 30.79 17.69
C ILE A 371 5.13 29.94 17.73
N GLU A 372 5.14 28.82 17.02
CA GLU A 372 4.05 27.85 17.01
C GLU A 372 4.60 26.51 17.48
N GLU A 373 3.99 25.94 18.53
CA GLU A 373 4.29 24.59 19.02
C GLU A 373 3.59 23.52 18.17
#